data_AF-A0A919SDK5-F1
#
_entry.id   AF-A0A919SDK5-F1
#
_cell.length_a   1.000
_cell.length_b   1.000
_cell.length_c   1.000
_cell.angle_alpha   90.00
_cell.angle_beta   90.00
_cell.angle_gamma   90.00
#
_symmetry.space_group_name_H-M   'P 1'
#
loop_
_entity.id
_entity.type
_entity.pdbx_description
1 polymer ?
#
loop_
_entity_poly.entity_id
_entity_poly.type
_entity_poly.pdbx_seq_one_letter_code
_entity_poly.pdbx_strand_id
1 'polypeptide(L)'
;MGWTHRDWFTVRPWPHPRPVRHIGPTVWWHGELIGSWASTPGGIRTHLLADRGRQAAEAVERAAADLHARLEGATVVPAIRTPCERHLSNTL
;
A
#
# COMPACT_ATOMS: atom_id res chain seq x y z
N MET A 1 11.04 10.29 -13.26
CA MET A 1 9.57 10.18 -13.21
C MET A 1 9.03 11.20 -12.21
N GLY A 2 8.48 12.30 -12.72
CA GLY A 2 7.90 13.39 -11.94
C GLY A 2 6.50 13.00 -11.47
N TRP A 3 6.28 13.02 -10.16
CA TRP A 3 5.07 12.52 -9.48
C TRP A 3 4.51 13.60 -8.54
N THR A 4 4.56 14.86 -8.97
CA THR A 4 4.34 16.03 -8.10
C THR A 4 2.86 16.39 -7.92
N HIS A 5 1.98 16.05 -8.88
CA HIS A 5 0.54 16.34 -8.80
C HIS A 5 -0.25 15.02 -8.68
N ARG A 6 -0.77 14.73 -7.47
CA ARG A 6 -1.53 13.51 -7.15
C ARG A 6 -2.96 13.77 -6.71
N ASP A 7 -3.40 15.03 -6.77
CA ASP A 7 -4.66 15.49 -6.19
C ASP A 7 -5.90 14.74 -6.75
N TRP A 8 -5.79 14.17 -7.96
CA TRP A 8 -6.85 13.39 -8.61
C TRP A 8 -6.93 11.92 -8.20
N PHE A 9 -5.89 11.35 -7.59
CA PHE A 9 -5.80 9.91 -7.29
C PHE A 9 -5.64 9.59 -5.80
N THR A 10 -5.46 10.59 -4.95
CA THR A 10 -5.20 10.40 -3.52
C THR A 10 -6.35 10.90 -2.66
N VAL A 11 -6.63 10.15 -1.60
CA VAL A 11 -7.57 10.52 -0.55
C VAL A 11 -7.21 11.90 0.02
N ARG A 12 -8.20 12.80 0.15
CA ARG A 12 -8.03 14.11 0.79
C ARG A 12 -8.56 14.09 2.23
N PRO A 13 -7.82 14.64 3.22
CA PRO A 13 -6.45 15.17 3.12
C PRO A 13 -5.39 14.07 3.08
N TRP A 14 -4.31 14.28 2.31
CA TRP A 14 -3.18 13.36 2.26
C TRP A 14 -2.38 13.44 3.57
N PRO A 15 -2.14 12.32 4.29
CA PRO A 15 -1.58 12.35 5.63
C PRO A 15 -0.06 12.61 5.70
N HIS A 16 0.64 12.69 4.56
CA HIS A 16 2.09 12.94 4.56
C HIS A 16 2.43 14.40 4.22
N PRO A 17 3.23 15.09 5.07
CA PRO A 17 3.52 16.52 4.94
C PRO A 17 4.49 16.88 3.80
N ARG A 18 5.03 15.90 3.06
CA ARG A 18 5.86 16.13 1.86
C ARG A 18 5.34 15.31 0.69
N PRO A 19 5.47 15.80 -0.56
CA PRO A 19 5.25 14.99 -1.75
C PRO A 19 6.26 13.85 -1.75
N VAL A 20 5.83 12.69 -1.24
CA VAL A 20 6.60 11.45 -1.27
C VAL A 20 6.71 11.03 -2.73
N ARG A 21 7.91 11.16 -3.29
CA ARG A 21 8.16 10.91 -4.71
C ARG A 21 7.80 9.48 -5.11
N HIS A 22 7.94 8.53 -4.18
CA HIS A 22 7.43 7.16 -4.25
C HIS A 22 6.59 6.89 -2.99
N ILE A 23 5.42 6.27 -3.16
CA ILE A 23 4.57 5.81 -2.05
C ILE A 23 4.89 4.37 -1.65
N GLY A 24 5.77 3.70 -2.38
CA GLY A 24 6.06 2.28 -2.18
C GLY A 24 4.96 1.44 -2.83
N PRO A 25 4.77 0.18 -2.39
CA PRO A 25 3.71 -0.66 -2.91
C PRO A 25 2.34 -0.05 -2.57
N THR A 26 1.44 0.08 -3.55
CA THR A 26 0.18 0.84 -3.38
C THR A 26 -1.05 -0.06 -3.44
N VAL A 27 -2.08 0.32 -2.69
CA VAL A 27 -3.42 -0.30 -2.72
C VAL A 27 -4.38 0.64 -3.43
N TRP A 28 -5.10 0.12 -4.42
CA TRP A 28 -6.02 0.87 -5.27
C TRP A 28 -7.44 0.33 -5.21
N TRP A 29 -8.42 1.23 -5.26
CA TRP A 29 -9.84 0.91 -5.27
C TRP A 29 -10.60 1.90 -6.16
N HIS A 30 -11.31 1.39 -7.18
CA HIS A 30 -12.05 2.20 -8.16
C HIS A 30 -11.28 3.42 -8.71
N GLY A 31 -9.99 3.23 -9.02
CA GLY A 31 -9.14 4.29 -9.57
C GLY A 31 -8.55 5.24 -8.51
N GLU A 32 -8.78 4.98 -7.22
CA GLU A 32 -8.23 5.78 -6.13
C GLU A 32 -7.18 5.00 -5.33
N LEU A 33 -6.11 5.69 -4.93
CA LEU A 33 -5.12 5.17 -4.00
C LEU A 33 -5.68 5.27 -2.58
N ILE A 34 -6.01 4.12 -2.00
CA ILE A 34 -6.62 4.01 -0.68
C ILE A 34 -5.64 3.48 0.39
N GLY A 35 -4.42 3.10 0.00
CA GLY A 35 -3.46 2.55 0.97
C GLY A 35 -2.12 2.16 0.38
N SER A 36 -1.36 1.44 1.20
CA SER A 36 -0.04 0.88 0.91
C SER A 36 0.04 -0.57 1.40
N TRP A 37 0.99 -1.34 0.88
CA TRP A 37 1.25 -2.70 1.35
C TRP A 37 2.75 -2.98 1.49
N ALA A 38 3.11 -4.02 2.23
CA ALA A 38 4.46 -4.54 2.34
C ALA A 38 4.46 -6.06 2.37
N SER A 39 5.53 -6.66 1.86
CA SER A 39 5.76 -8.10 1.99
C SER A 39 6.56 -8.38 3.26
N THR A 40 6.12 -9.37 4.02
CA THR A 40 6.88 -9.91 5.16
C THR A 40 7.03 -11.43 4.98
N PRO A 41 7.91 -12.09 5.74
CA PRO A 41 8.00 -13.55 5.75
C PRO A 41 6.68 -14.23 6.15
N GLY A 42 5.80 -13.53 6.86
CA GLY A 42 4.50 -14.04 7.32
C GLY A 42 3.31 -13.67 6.43
N GLY A 43 3.51 -12.94 5.33
CA GLY A 43 2.41 -12.55 4.44
C GLY A 43 2.54 -11.16 3.82
N ILE A 44 1.51 -10.77 3.07
CA ILE A 44 1.33 -9.39 2.65
C ILE A 44 0.57 -8.63 3.73
N ARG A 45 1.11 -7.48 4.16
CA ARG A 45 0.48 -6.58 5.13
C ARG A 45 0.01 -5.33 4.43
N THR A 46 -1.20 -4.89 4.73
CA THR A 46 -1.82 -3.72 4.11
C THR A 46 -2.14 -2.65 5.14
N HIS A 47 -1.96 -1.39 4.78
CA HIS A 47 -2.42 -0.24 5.56
C HIS A 47 -3.31 0.64 4.69
N LEU A 48 -4.58 0.75 5.08
CA LEU A 48 -5.54 1.61 4.41
C LEU A 48 -5.44 3.03 4.98
N LEU A 49 -5.17 3.99 4.09
CA LEU A 49 -5.15 5.42 4.38
C LEU A 49 -6.55 6.03 4.31
N ALA A 50 -7.49 5.38 3.62
CA ALA A 50 -8.90 5.75 3.65
C ALA A 50 -9.79 4.53 3.77
N ASP A 51 -10.82 4.68 4.60
CA ASP A 51 -11.91 3.73 4.70
C ASP A 51 -12.87 3.92 3.51
N ARG A 52 -13.08 2.83 2.76
CA ARG A 52 -14.06 2.75 1.66
C ARG A 52 -15.13 1.69 1.89
N GLY A 53 -15.34 1.37 3.16
CA GLY A 53 -16.30 0.40 3.62
C GLY A 53 -15.79 -1.03 3.54
N ARG A 54 -16.62 -1.93 4.07
CA ARG A 54 -16.33 -3.36 4.22
C ARG A 54 -15.94 -4.03 2.90
N GLN A 55 -16.61 -3.70 1.80
CA GLN A 55 -16.32 -4.30 0.49
C GLN A 55 -14.89 -4.03 0.04
N ALA A 56 -14.40 -2.80 0.24
CA ALA A 56 -13.03 -2.45 -0.10
C ALA A 56 -12.03 -3.21 0.79
N ALA A 57 -12.29 -3.26 2.09
CA ALA A 57 -11.45 -4.01 3.02
C ALA A 57 -11.36 -5.51 2.65
N GLU A 58 -12.49 -6.17 2.41
CA GLU A 58 -12.54 -7.58 2.02
C GLU A 58 -11.89 -7.84 0.65
N ALA A 59 -11.98 -6.90 -0.29
CA ALA A 59 -11.30 -7.00 -1.57
C ALA A 59 -9.77 -6.88 -1.40
N VAL A 60 -9.31 -5.99 -0.53
CA VAL A 60 -7.88 -5.80 -0.24
C VAL A 60 -7.29 -7.02 0.47
N GLU A 61 -7.98 -7.58 1.46
CA GLU A 61 -7.54 -8.81 2.14
C GLU A 61 -7.42 -10.00 1.17
N ARG A 62 -8.41 -10.19 0.29
CA ARG A 62 -8.33 -11.22 -0.75
C ARG A 62 -7.16 -10.99 -1.71
N ALA A 63 -6.97 -9.76 -2.16
CA ALA A 63 -5.85 -9.42 -3.03
C ALA A 63 -4.49 -9.63 -2.34
N ALA A 64 -4.39 -9.36 -1.05
CA ALA A 64 -3.19 -9.60 -0.25
C ALA A 64 -2.88 -11.10 -0.13
N ALA A 65 -3.89 -11.94 0.13
CA ALA A 65 -3.76 -13.39 0.18
C ALA A 65 -3.36 -13.99 -1.18
N ASP A 66 -4.03 -13.56 -2.26
CA ASP A 66 -3.72 -14.00 -3.63
C ASP A 66 -2.30 -13.59 -4.03
N LEU A 67 -1.88 -12.38 -3.68
CA LEU A 67 -0.52 -11.91 -3.94
C LEU A 67 0.51 -12.71 -3.14
N HIS A 68 0.26 -13.00 -1.87
CA HIS A 68 1.14 -13.82 -1.06
C HIS A 68 1.32 -15.22 -1.65
N ALA A 69 0.22 -15.86 -2.08
CA ALA A 69 0.24 -17.17 -2.71
C ALA A 69 1.06 -17.17 -4.01
N ARG A 70 0.90 -16.13 -4.85
CA ARG A 70 1.65 -15.97 -6.11
C ARG A 70 3.14 -15.72 -5.90
N LEU A 71 3.54 -15.21 -4.74
CA LEU A 71 4.94 -14.97 -4.41
C LEU A 71 5.62 -16.24 -3.87
N GLU A 72 4.88 -17.30 -3.54
CA GLU A 72 5.44 -18.59 -3.09
C GLU A 72 6.46 -18.44 -1.94
N GLY A 73 6.19 -17.52 -1.00
CA GLY A 73 7.08 -17.22 0.12
C GLY A 73 8.23 -16.25 -0.18
N ALA A 74 8.37 -15.78 -1.43
CA ALA A 74 9.30 -14.72 -1.77
C ALA A 74 8.89 -13.38 -1.13
N THR A 75 9.87 -12.69 -0.54
CA THR A 75 9.64 -11.36 0.07
C THR A 75 10.04 -10.26 -0.90
N VAL A 76 9.08 -9.40 -1.26
CA VAL A 76 9.32 -8.23 -2.10
C VAL A 76 9.77 -7.05 -1.25
N VAL A 77 11.05 -6.68 -1.34
CA VAL A 77 11.61 -5.49 -0.68
C VAL A 77 11.82 -4.38 -1.71
N PRO A 78 11.14 -3.23 -1.58
CA PRO A 78 11.35 -2.12 -2.49
C PRO A 78 12.78 -1.57 -2.41
N ALA A 79 13.39 -1.29 -3.57
CA ALA A 79 14.72 -0.68 -3.64
C ALA A 79 14.77 0.72 -2.97
N ILE A 80 13.65 1.46 -3.00
CA ILE A 80 13.48 2.72 -2.28
C ILE A 80 12.34 2.51 -1.28
N ARG A 81 12.71 2.34 0.00
CA ARG A 81 11.77 2.08 1.09
C ARG A 81 11.10 3.35 1.59
N THR A 82 9.78 3.33 1.71
CA THR A 82 8.99 4.49 2.17
C THR A 82 8.71 4.39 3.66
N PRO A 83 8.45 5.50 4.39
CA PRO A 83 8.11 5.42 5.81
C PRO A 83 6.92 4.50 6.11
N CYS A 84 5.89 4.52 5.26
CA CYS A 84 4.71 3.66 5.41
C CYS A 84 5.06 2.18 5.14
N GLU A 85 5.84 1.88 4.11
CA GLU A 85 6.30 0.52 3.85
C GLU A 85 7.19 -0.01 4.98
N ARG A 86 8.13 0.80 5.50
CA ARG A 86 8.98 0.39 6.63
C ARG A 86 8.17 0.11 7.88
N HIS A 87 7.15 0.91 8.16
CA HIS A 87 6.25 0.67 9.28
C HIS A 87 5.56 -0.69 9.11
N LEU A 88 5.02 -0.95 7.92
CA LEU A 88 4.36 -2.21 7.58
C LEU A 88 5.30 -3.42 7.54
N SER A 89 6.59 -3.25 7.24
CA SER A 89 7.54 -4.36 7.26
C SER A 89 8.00 -4.73 8.67
N ASN A 90 7.95 -3.77 9.61
CA ASN A 90 8.64 -3.88 10.90
C ASN A 90 7.73 -4.12 12.11
N THR A 91 6.41 -3.88 11.97
CA THR A 91 5.46 -4.25 13.02
C THR A 91 5.45 -5.79 13.13
N LEU A 92 5.76 -6.37 14.27
CA LEU A 92 5.67 -7.83 14.43
C LEU A 92 4.22 -8.31 14.47
#